data_AF-A0A1A6AMV6-F1
#
_entry.id   AF-A0A1A6AMV6-F1
#
_cell.length_a   1.000
_cell.length_b   1.000
_cell.length_c   1.000
_cell.angle_alpha   90.00
_cell.angle_beta   90.00
_cell.angle_gamma   90.00
#
_symmetry.space_group_name_H-M   'P 1'
#
loop_
_entity.id
_entity.type
_entity.pdbx_description
1 polymer ?
#
loop_
_entity_poly.entity_id
_entity_poly.type
_entity_poly.pdbx_seq_one_letter_code
_entity_poly.pdbx_strand_id
1 'polypeptide(L)'
;MAKKIRKIQIIRHIVQLILFFLLPGIYIMAFSELKNIFQMIIRGNFNFIQAFPQLLEFSICILFTIFAGRFFCGWFCAFGTFNDWVHITSKRIFKINFKISENLDSKLKYVKYVVLLLLLIAGYNSGSNFLQGTSPWDAFAQITDFSKVISTLTIGFVLLVLITLGDVFIERFFCRYLCPLGAVFSLFSKISIFKISKPNDKCGKCRVCTNNCSMGLKLYGTNSVHGGECINCLKCIEVCPRKNTSVNIIGENVDSKLACSIALTLFIGTYGLVNLGNTMLSRQNASSINNTATTQTMVQESASNNNTSTSSSNTVQGKYKDGTYTGTGTGFRGGTTKVSVTIKNGKITDTQTVSTEDTPRFYQNVESTLPSEIISTQSTSVDAVSGATYSSKGFTDAVQNALNQAVEK
;
A
#
# COMPACT_ATOMS: atom_id res chain seq x y z
N MET A 1 -12.54 -42.39 -1.32
CA MET A 1 -12.28 -41.39 -2.40
C MET A 1 -10.90 -40.79 -2.18
N ALA A 2 -9.95 -41.01 -3.08
CA ALA A 2 -8.65 -40.37 -3.02
C ALA A 2 -8.81 -38.84 -2.95
N LYS A 3 -8.14 -38.20 -2.00
CA LYS A 3 -8.21 -36.75 -1.78
C LYS A 3 -7.57 -36.06 -2.98
N LYS A 4 -8.40 -35.71 -3.97
CA LYS A 4 -7.94 -35.09 -5.22
C LYS A 4 -7.13 -33.84 -4.90
N ILE A 5 -5.91 -33.78 -5.43
CA ILE A 5 -4.99 -32.65 -5.24
C ILE A 5 -5.64 -31.40 -5.82
N ARG A 6 -5.81 -30.38 -4.98
CA ARG A 6 -6.40 -29.10 -5.34
C ARG A 6 -5.31 -28.15 -5.88
N LYS A 7 -4.82 -28.44 -7.09
CA LYS A 7 -3.74 -27.70 -7.77
C LYS A 7 -3.97 -26.19 -7.83
N ILE A 8 -5.17 -25.71 -8.18
CA ILE A 8 -5.42 -24.25 -8.31
C ILE A 8 -5.36 -23.59 -6.94
N GLN A 9 -5.98 -24.18 -5.92
CA GLN A 9 -5.90 -23.65 -4.55
C GLN A 9 -4.47 -23.68 -3.98
N ILE A 10 -3.68 -24.70 -4.30
CA ILE A 10 -2.27 -24.76 -3.89
C ILE A 10 -1.50 -23.60 -4.52
N ILE A 11 -1.64 -23.38 -5.84
CA ILE A 11 -0.99 -22.26 -6.53
C ILE A 11 -1.44 -20.93 -5.92
N ARG A 12 -2.75 -20.76 -5.67
CA ARG A 12 -3.29 -19.56 -5.01
C ARG A 12 -2.60 -19.29 -3.68
N HIS A 13 -2.46 -20.30 -2.82
CA HIS A 13 -1.82 -20.13 -1.52
C HIS A 13 -0.32 -19.89 -1.61
N ILE A 14 0.38 -20.48 -2.59
CA ILE A 14 1.80 -20.19 -2.86
C ILE A 14 1.96 -18.73 -3.30
N VAL A 15 1.15 -18.25 -4.24
CA VAL A 15 1.16 -16.85 -4.70
C VAL A 15 0.88 -15.91 -3.55
N GLN A 16 -0.17 -16.19 -2.76
CA GLN A 16 -0.51 -15.43 -1.57
C GLN A 16 0.67 -15.34 -0.59
N LEU A 17 1.38 -16.45 -0.34
CA LEU A 17 2.54 -16.49 0.57
C LEU A 17 3.70 -15.67 0.03
N ILE A 18 4.06 -15.87 -1.24
CA ILE A 18 5.14 -15.14 -1.93
C ILE A 18 4.89 -13.64 -1.81
N LEU A 19 3.70 -13.17 -2.18
CA LEU A 19 3.37 -11.76 -2.18
C LEU A 19 3.30 -11.16 -0.78
N PHE A 20 2.81 -11.93 0.20
CA PHE A 20 2.73 -11.49 1.60
C PHE A 20 4.11 -11.13 2.16
N PHE A 21 5.14 -11.92 1.83
CA PHE A 21 6.50 -11.71 2.34
C PHE A 21 7.38 -10.85 1.43
N LEU A 22 7.28 -11.01 0.10
CA LEU A 22 8.17 -10.31 -0.84
C LEU A 22 7.67 -8.92 -1.20
N LEU A 23 6.36 -8.69 -1.20
CA LEU A 23 5.77 -7.45 -1.69
C LEU A 23 4.76 -6.86 -0.70
N PRO A 24 5.16 -6.58 0.56
CA PRO A 24 4.26 -5.97 1.52
C PRO A 24 3.82 -4.55 1.13
N GLY A 25 4.64 -3.85 0.32
CA GLY A 25 4.31 -2.53 -0.22
C GLY A 25 3.02 -2.52 -1.04
N ILE A 26 2.74 -3.56 -1.84
CA ILE A 26 1.55 -3.65 -2.71
C ILE A 26 0.26 -3.43 -1.92
N TYR A 27 0.18 -3.98 -0.72
CA TYR A 27 -1.05 -3.89 0.06
C TYR A 27 -1.14 -2.56 0.82
N ILE A 28 -0.03 -1.98 1.26
CA ILE A 28 -0.02 -0.67 1.96
C ILE A 28 -0.40 0.43 0.98
N MET A 29 0.12 0.39 -0.24
CA MET A 29 -0.06 1.41 -1.26
C MET A 29 -1.54 1.55 -1.65
N ALA A 30 -2.19 0.48 -2.12
CA ALA A 30 -3.57 0.54 -2.59
C ALA A 30 -4.58 1.11 -1.57
N PHE A 31 -4.40 0.84 -0.27
CA PHE A 31 -5.27 1.38 0.78
C PHE A 31 -4.88 2.81 1.20
N SER A 32 -3.58 3.09 1.29
CA SER A 32 -3.06 4.42 1.64
C SER A 32 -3.41 5.45 0.57
N GLU A 33 -3.31 5.09 -0.71
CA GLU A 33 -3.64 5.96 -1.84
C GLU A 33 -5.11 6.38 -1.84
N LEU A 34 -6.00 5.40 -1.70
CA LEU A 34 -7.42 5.69 -1.62
C LEU A 34 -7.74 6.56 -0.39
N LYS A 35 -7.14 6.25 0.76
CA LYS A 35 -7.27 7.06 1.98
C LYS A 35 -6.81 8.50 1.74
N ASN A 36 -5.68 8.70 1.08
CA ASN A 36 -5.13 10.02 0.79
C ASN A 36 -6.00 10.81 -0.18
N ILE A 37 -6.48 10.19 -1.26
CA ILE A 37 -7.42 10.82 -2.21
C ILE A 37 -8.69 11.25 -1.48
N PHE A 38 -9.30 10.37 -0.68
CA PHE A 38 -10.48 10.73 0.10
C PHE A 38 -10.22 11.87 1.08
N GLN A 39 -9.08 11.86 1.76
CA GLN A 39 -8.69 12.92 2.69
C GLN A 39 -8.47 14.27 1.97
N MET A 40 -7.88 14.28 0.77
CA MET A 40 -7.73 15.50 -0.04
C MET A 40 -9.07 16.07 -0.48
N ILE A 41 -10.00 15.20 -0.92
CA ILE A 41 -11.37 15.60 -1.30
C ILE A 41 -12.10 16.19 -0.09
N ILE A 42 -12.05 15.49 1.05
CA ILE A 42 -12.71 15.93 2.29
C ILE A 42 -12.17 17.27 2.80
N ARG A 43 -10.85 17.51 2.67
CA ARG A 43 -10.20 18.77 3.09
C ARG A 43 -10.52 19.96 2.19
N GLY A 44 -11.15 19.75 1.03
CA GLY A 44 -11.36 20.81 0.03
C GLY A 44 -10.07 21.35 -0.62
N ASN A 45 -8.91 20.77 -0.29
CA ASN A 45 -7.60 21.12 -0.85
C ASN A 45 -7.15 20.07 -1.86
N PHE A 46 -8.01 19.79 -2.85
CA PHE A 46 -7.70 18.83 -3.88
C PHE A 46 -6.71 19.44 -4.87
N ASN A 47 -5.45 19.02 -4.80
CA ASN A 47 -4.43 19.37 -5.77
C ASN A 47 -4.24 18.22 -6.76
N PHE A 48 -4.65 18.41 -8.00
CA PHE A 48 -4.60 17.38 -9.03
C PHE A 48 -3.18 16.88 -9.29
N ILE A 49 -2.18 17.77 -9.30
CA ILE A 49 -0.78 17.42 -9.58
C ILE A 49 -0.24 16.51 -8.46
N GLN A 50 -0.55 16.84 -7.20
CA GLN A 50 -0.12 16.03 -6.05
C GLN A 50 -0.88 14.70 -5.95
N ALA A 51 -2.15 14.67 -6.37
CA ALA A 51 -2.99 13.47 -6.35
C ALA A 51 -2.78 12.56 -7.57
N PHE A 52 -2.09 13.04 -8.62
CA PHE A 52 -1.99 12.35 -9.90
C PHE A 52 -1.37 10.94 -9.77
N PRO A 53 -0.26 10.72 -9.04
CA PRO A 53 0.31 9.38 -8.90
C PRO A 53 -0.66 8.38 -8.26
N GLN A 54 -1.34 8.78 -7.18
CA GLN A 54 -2.29 7.94 -6.46
C GLN A 54 -3.55 7.67 -7.30
N LEU A 55 -4.00 8.66 -8.07
CA LEU A 55 -5.12 8.51 -8.98
C LEU A 55 -4.79 7.56 -10.13
N LEU A 56 -3.56 7.60 -10.64
CA LEU A 56 -3.10 6.70 -11.69
C LEU A 56 -3.07 5.25 -11.19
N GLU A 57 -2.47 4.98 -10.03
CA GLU A 57 -2.42 3.64 -9.44
C GLU A 57 -3.83 3.12 -9.09
N PHE A 58 -4.67 3.96 -8.50
CA PHE A 58 -6.07 3.60 -8.23
C PHE A 58 -6.83 3.29 -9.52
N SER A 59 -6.66 4.10 -10.56
CA SER A 59 -7.31 3.88 -11.86
C SER A 59 -6.88 2.55 -12.49
N ILE A 60 -5.58 2.22 -12.43
CA ILE A 60 -5.05 0.94 -12.88
C ILE A 60 -5.69 -0.21 -12.09
N CYS A 61 -5.81 -0.09 -10.77
CA CYS A 61 -6.44 -1.11 -9.92
C CYS A 61 -7.93 -1.30 -10.26
N ILE A 62 -8.65 -0.21 -10.56
CA ILE A 62 -10.04 -0.26 -10.99
C ILE A 62 -10.18 -0.90 -12.37
N LEU A 63 -9.33 -0.55 -13.34
CA LEU A 63 -9.30 -1.18 -14.66
C LEU A 63 -9.03 -2.68 -14.55
N PHE A 64 -8.06 -3.08 -13.72
CA PHE A 64 -7.80 -4.49 -13.44
C PHE A 64 -9.03 -5.17 -12.79
N THR A 65 -9.73 -4.47 -11.88
CA THR A 65 -10.95 -4.98 -11.25
C THR A 65 -12.10 -5.14 -12.25
N ILE A 66 -12.20 -4.26 -13.25
CA ILE A 66 -13.17 -4.38 -14.34
C ILE A 66 -12.79 -5.56 -15.25
N PHE A 67 -11.50 -5.78 -15.52
CA PHE A 67 -11.08 -6.91 -16.35
C PHE A 67 -11.23 -8.26 -15.62
N ALA A 68 -10.58 -8.40 -14.47
CA ALA A 68 -10.42 -9.64 -13.72
C ALA A 68 -11.41 -9.81 -12.55
N GLY A 69 -12.34 -8.87 -12.33
CA GLY A 69 -13.19 -8.86 -11.14
C GLY A 69 -12.39 -8.57 -9.87
N ARG A 70 -12.86 -9.04 -8.71
CA ARG A 70 -12.12 -8.89 -7.43
C ARG A 70 -11.00 -9.92 -7.26
N PHE A 71 -10.31 -10.26 -8.35
CA PHE A 71 -9.17 -11.20 -8.34
C PHE A 71 -8.07 -10.72 -7.38
N PHE A 72 -7.84 -9.40 -7.29
CA PHE A 72 -6.96 -8.79 -6.29
C PHE A 72 -7.25 -9.25 -4.87
N CYS A 73 -8.50 -9.17 -4.43
CA CYS A 73 -8.90 -9.62 -3.09
C CYS A 73 -8.66 -11.11 -2.86
N GLY A 74 -8.75 -11.94 -3.91
CA GLY A 74 -8.59 -13.39 -3.82
C GLY A 74 -7.14 -13.87 -3.83
N TRP A 75 -6.27 -13.20 -4.57
CA TRP A 75 -4.92 -13.71 -4.89
C TRP A 75 -3.79 -12.83 -4.36
N PHE A 76 -3.99 -11.51 -4.29
CA PHE A 76 -2.92 -10.54 -4.05
C PHE A 76 -3.02 -9.84 -2.70
N CYS A 77 -4.23 -9.60 -2.20
CA CYS A 77 -4.46 -8.88 -0.96
C CYS A 77 -3.91 -9.62 0.26
N ALA A 78 -2.89 -9.05 0.92
CA ALA A 78 -2.25 -9.65 2.11
C ALA A 78 -3.22 -9.86 3.28
N PHE A 79 -4.15 -8.92 3.52
CA PHE A 79 -5.17 -9.09 4.54
C PHE A 79 -6.15 -10.22 4.20
N GLY A 80 -6.49 -10.37 2.91
CA GLY A 80 -7.26 -11.51 2.43
C GLY A 80 -6.54 -12.84 2.67
N THR A 81 -5.23 -12.88 2.42
CA THR A 81 -4.35 -14.02 2.73
C THR A 81 -4.32 -14.33 4.22
N PHE A 82 -4.13 -13.32 5.06
CA PHE A 82 -4.13 -13.45 6.52
C PHE A 82 -5.42 -14.10 7.01
N ASN A 83 -6.58 -13.60 6.56
CA ASN A 83 -7.89 -14.17 6.94
C ASN A 83 -8.10 -15.60 6.44
N ASP A 84 -7.66 -15.92 5.21
CA ASP A 84 -7.68 -17.31 4.70
C ASP A 84 -6.88 -18.23 5.62
N TRP A 85 -5.68 -17.82 6.03
CA TRP A 85 -4.79 -18.62 6.87
C TRP A 85 -5.30 -18.76 8.30
N VAL A 86 -5.82 -17.68 8.90
CA VAL A 86 -6.46 -17.72 10.23
C VAL A 86 -7.60 -18.74 10.21
N HIS A 87 -8.47 -18.69 9.20
CA HIS A 87 -9.59 -19.62 9.10
C HIS A 87 -9.15 -21.08 8.86
N ILE A 88 -8.21 -21.31 7.93
CA ILE A 88 -7.67 -22.65 7.65
C ILE A 88 -6.99 -23.25 8.90
N THR A 89 -6.23 -22.43 9.61
CA THR A 89 -5.53 -22.81 10.84
C THR A 89 -6.51 -23.09 11.96
N SER A 90 -7.50 -22.21 12.16
CA SER A 90 -8.62 -22.42 13.10
C SER A 90 -9.31 -23.76 12.87
N LYS A 91 -9.68 -24.04 11.62
CA LYS A 91 -10.36 -25.30 11.27
C LYS A 91 -9.48 -26.54 11.51
N ARG A 92 -8.16 -26.41 11.37
CA ARG A 92 -7.20 -27.49 11.62
C ARG A 92 -6.95 -27.72 13.11
N ILE A 93 -6.82 -26.64 13.88
CA ILE A 93 -6.48 -26.68 15.31
C ILE A 93 -7.73 -26.86 16.17
N PHE A 94 -8.72 -25.98 16.03
CA PHE A 94 -9.91 -25.93 16.87
C PHE A 94 -11.11 -26.72 16.31
N LYS A 95 -11.03 -27.23 15.07
CA LYS A 95 -12.09 -28.01 14.40
C LYS A 95 -13.46 -27.31 14.35
N ILE A 96 -13.49 -25.99 14.46
CA ILE A 96 -14.70 -25.18 14.40
C ILE A 96 -15.28 -25.26 12.98
N ASN A 97 -16.58 -25.58 12.88
CA ASN A 97 -17.31 -25.70 11.60
C ASN A 97 -18.58 -24.85 11.61
N PHE A 98 -18.47 -23.62 12.12
CA PHE A 98 -19.59 -22.69 12.11
C PHE A 98 -19.95 -22.29 10.66
N LYS A 99 -21.24 -22.30 10.34
CA LYS A 99 -21.76 -21.87 9.03
C LYS A 99 -22.99 -21.01 9.24
N ILE A 100 -22.96 -19.83 8.62
CA ILE A 100 -24.08 -18.89 8.61
C ILE A 100 -25.12 -19.32 7.56
N SER A 101 -26.39 -19.03 7.82
CA SER A 101 -27.48 -19.25 6.87
C SER A 101 -27.37 -18.31 5.67
N GLU A 102 -27.57 -18.83 4.45
CA GLU A 102 -27.33 -18.11 3.19
C GLU A 102 -28.01 -16.72 3.11
N ASN A 103 -29.23 -16.61 3.66
CA ASN A 103 -29.99 -15.35 3.66
C ASN A 103 -29.37 -14.30 4.58
N LEU A 104 -28.99 -14.69 5.80
CA LEU A 104 -28.31 -13.81 6.75
C LEU A 104 -26.97 -13.38 6.16
N ASP A 105 -26.25 -14.35 5.61
CA ASP A 105 -24.95 -14.18 4.95
C ASP A 105 -24.94 -13.19 3.79
N SER A 106 -26.07 -13.08 3.08
CA SER A 106 -26.27 -12.14 1.99
C SER A 106 -26.60 -10.74 2.51
N LYS A 107 -27.37 -10.62 3.60
CA LYS A 107 -27.71 -9.34 4.22
C LYS A 107 -26.49 -8.71 4.91
N LEU A 108 -25.70 -9.49 5.66
CA LEU A 108 -24.51 -8.96 6.35
C LEU A 108 -23.46 -8.42 5.37
N LYS A 109 -23.40 -8.91 4.12
CA LYS A 109 -22.49 -8.34 3.11
C LYS A 109 -22.77 -6.89 2.81
N TYR A 110 -23.97 -6.38 3.09
CA TYR A 110 -24.28 -4.96 2.90
C TYR A 110 -23.69 -4.06 3.99
N VAL A 111 -23.30 -4.64 5.14
CA VAL A 111 -22.68 -3.88 6.25
C VAL A 111 -21.43 -3.15 5.79
N LYS A 112 -20.64 -3.68 4.86
CA LYS A 112 -19.43 -2.99 4.36
C LYS A 112 -19.75 -1.69 3.62
N TYR A 113 -20.93 -1.56 3.02
CA TYR A 113 -21.37 -0.30 2.40
C TYR A 113 -21.81 0.70 3.46
N VAL A 114 -22.42 0.23 4.55
CA VAL A 114 -22.72 1.06 5.72
C VAL A 114 -21.42 1.54 6.36
N VAL A 115 -20.43 0.67 6.54
CA VAL A 115 -19.09 1.04 7.02
C VAL A 115 -18.45 2.07 6.09
N LEU A 116 -18.48 1.85 4.78
CA LEU A 116 -17.98 2.83 3.82
C LEU A 116 -18.68 4.20 3.97
N LEU A 117 -20.02 4.22 4.05
CA LEU A 117 -20.79 5.45 4.24
C LEU A 117 -20.43 6.16 5.55
N LEU A 118 -20.32 5.41 6.66
CA LEU A 118 -19.94 5.95 7.96
C LEU A 118 -18.52 6.54 7.93
N LEU A 119 -17.57 5.90 7.25
CA LEU A 119 -16.21 6.43 7.09
C LEU A 119 -16.20 7.74 6.28
N LEU A 120 -17.06 7.86 5.25
CA LEU A 120 -17.19 9.09 4.47
C LEU A 120 -17.79 10.23 5.31
N ILE A 121 -18.86 9.95 6.07
CA ILE A 121 -19.52 10.93 6.96
C ILE A 121 -18.58 11.36 8.09
N ALA A 122 -17.94 10.40 8.76
CA ALA A 122 -17.02 10.70 9.85
C ALA A 122 -15.79 11.45 9.37
N GLY A 123 -15.26 11.09 8.20
CA GLY A 123 -14.20 11.84 7.54
C GLY A 123 -14.60 13.28 7.26
N TYR A 124 -15.81 13.51 6.73
CA TYR A 124 -16.33 14.85 6.48
C TYR A 124 -16.46 15.70 7.76
N ASN A 125 -17.00 15.13 8.85
CA ASN A 125 -17.24 15.87 10.09
C ASN A 125 -15.98 16.10 10.93
N SER A 126 -15.08 15.12 10.99
CA SER A 126 -13.93 15.12 11.91
C SER A 126 -12.60 15.48 11.23
N GLY A 127 -12.63 15.79 9.93
CA GLY A 127 -11.42 16.07 9.14
C GLY A 127 -10.40 14.94 9.19
N SER A 128 -9.12 15.27 9.30
CA SER A 128 -8.02 14.31 9.15
C SER A 128 -7.65 13.48 10.38
N ASN A 129 -8.25 13.75 11.53
CA ASN A 129 -7.83 13.12 12.79
C ASN A 129 -8.59 11.82 13.07
N PHE A 130 -9.73 11.58 12.41
CA PHE A 130 -10.59 10.42 12.68
C PHE A 130 -9.99 9.07 12.23
N LEU A 131 -9.14 9.07 11.19
CA LEU A 131 -8.56 7.85 10.61
C LEU A 131 -7.07 7.67 10.96
N GLN A 132 -6.50 8.51 11.82
CA GLN A 132 -5.13 8.36 12.29
C GLN A 132 -5.12 7.53 13.57
N GLY A 133 -4.45 6.38 13.57
CA GLY A 133 -4.30 5.50 14.74
C GLY A 133 -5.47 4.55 15.03
N THR A 134 -6.64 4.76 14.41
CA THR A 134 -7.88 3.98 14.62
C THR A 134 -8.10 2.89 13.58
N SER A 135 -7.39 2.91 12.44
CA SER A 135 -7.65 1.93 11.38
C SER A 135 -6.98 0.58 11.70
N PRO A 136 -7.71 -0.56 11.59
CA PRO A 136 -7.14 -1.88 11.81
C PRO A 136 -6.06 -2.22 10.78
N TRP A 137 -6.15 -1.59 9.61
CA TRP A 137 -5.20 -1.74 8.53
C TRP A 137 -3.85 -1.12 8.86
N ASP A 138 -3.83 0.09 9.45
CA ASP A 138 -2.58 0.75 9.85
C ASP A 138 -1.87 -0.07 10.94
N ALA A 139 -2.63 -0.68 11.86
CA ALA A 139 -2.09 -1.61 12.87
C ALA A 139 -1.54 -2.89 12.23
N PHE A 140 -2.24 -3.46 11.25
CA PHE A 140 -1.77 -4.62 10.50
C PHE A 140 -0.51 -4.33 9.68
N ALA A 141 -0.43 -3.15 9.05
CA ALA A 141 0.72 -2.74 8.25
C ALA A 141 2.00 -2.53 9.09
N GLN A 142 1.85 -2.16 10.37
CA GLN A 142 2.96 -1.95 11.31
C GLN A 142 3.18 -3.12 12.25
N ILE A 143 2.57 -4.28 12.01
CA ILE A 143 2.60 -5.41 12.95
C ILE A 143 4.01 -5.96 13.25
N THR A 144 4.99 -5.67 12.38
CA THR A 144 6.40 -6.00 12.60
C THR A 144 7.05 -5.16 13.71
N ASP A 145 6.52 -3.97 14.01
CA ASP A 145 6.92 -3.10 15.11
C ASP A 145 5.85 -3.12 16.22
N PHE A 146 5.84 -4.22 16.97
CA PHE A 146 4.80 -4.49 17.97
C PHE A 146 4.74 -3.43 19.08
N SER A 147 5.89 -2.86 19.46
CA SER A 147 5.97 -1.81 20.48
C SER A 147 5.18 -0.58 20.07
N LYS A 148 5.43 -0.11 18.83
CA LYS A 148 4.76 1.05 18.25
C LYS A 148 3.27 0.82 18.03
N VAL A 149 2.87 -0.40 17.64
CA VAL A 149 1.46 -0.75 17.46
C VAL A 149 0.70 -0.66 18.78
N ILE A 150 1.26 -1.16 19.89
CA ILE A 150 0.60 -1.08 21.20
C ILE A 150 0.55 0.36 21.72
N SER A 151 1.64 1.13 21.58
CA SER A 151 1.73 2.47 22.15
C SER A 151 0.91 3.52 21.39
N THR A 152 0.82 3.40 20.06
CA THR A 152 0.29 4.46 19.19
C THR A 152 -0.98 4.06 18.45
N LEU A 153 -1.23 2.76 18.26
CA LEU A 153 -2.35 2.22 17.48
C LEU A 153 -3.24 1.28 18.31
N THR A 154 -3.38 1.52 19.61
CA THR A 154 -4.11 0.62 20.54
C THR A 154 -5.51 0.29 20.06
N ILE A 155 -6.27 1.31 19.60
CA ILE A 155 -7.65 1.12 19.10
C ILE A 155 -7.65 0.28 17.81
N GLY A 156 -6.77 0.61 16.86
CA GLY A 156 -6.63 -0.15 15.61
C GLY A 156 -6.26 -1.61 15.87
N PHE A 157 -5.37 -1.86 16.85
CA PHE A 157 -4.95 -3.21 17.24
C PHE A 157 -6.08 -4.00 17.91
N VAL A 158 -6.83 -3.40 18.84
CA VAL A 158 -8.01 -4.05 19.45
C VAL A 158 -9.03 -4.45 18.39
N LEU A 159 -9.28 -3.55 17.42
CA LEU A 159 -10.21 -3.81 16.33
C LEU A 159 -9.67 -4.92 15.39
N LEU A 160 -8.37 -4.95 15.12
CA LEU A 160 -7.71 -6.03 14.37
C LEU A 160 -7.88 -7.39 15.07
N VAL A 161 -7.71 -7.45 16.39
CA VAL A 161 -7.91 -8.67 17.19
C VAL A 161 -9.37 -9.13 17.12
N LEU A 162 -10.33 -8.21 17.29
CA LEU A 162 -11.76 -8.53 17.16
C LEU A 162 -12.13 -9.05 15.76
N ILE A 163 -11.58 -8.44 14.71
CA ILE A 163 -11.75 -8.93 13.34
C ILE A 163 -11.19 -10.36 13.21
N THR A 164 -9.96 -10.57 13.69
CA THR A 164 -9.28 -11.88 13.60
C THR A 164 -10.06 -12.97 14.32
N LEU A 165 -10.69 -12.65 15.46
CA LEU A 165 -11.61 -13.56 16.15
C LEU A 165 -12.83 -13.90 15.28
N GLY A 166 -13.36 -12.96 14.50
CA GLY A 166 -14.40 -13.22 13.51
C GLY A 166 -13.97 -14.21 12.42
N ASP A 167 -12.73 -14.08 11.93
CA ASP A 167 -12.16 -14.95 10.88
C ASP A 167 -11.97 -16.42 11.33
N VAL A 168 -11.83 -16.65 12.64
CA VAL A 168 -11.81 -18.00 13.24
C VAL A 168 -13.14 -18.73 12.96
N PHE A 169 -14.28 -18.03 13.01
CA PHE A 169 -15.61 -18.62 12.82
C PHE A 169 -16.09 -18.56 11.37
N ILE A 170 -15.78 -17.47 10.66
CA ILE A 170 -16.33 -17.19 9.32
C ILE A 170 -15.17 -16.93 8.36
N GLU A 171 -15.04 -17.73 7.30
CA GLU A 171 -14.00 -17.54 6.28
C GLU A 171 -14.08 -16.11 5.71
N ARG A 172 -12.98 -15.34 5.83
CA ARG A 172 -12.85 -13.97 5.34
C ARG A 172 -13.91 -13.00 5.90
N PHE A 173 -14.17 -13.07 7.21
CA PHE A 173 -15.12 -12.23 7.93
C PHE A 173 -15.00 -10.75 7.57
N PHE A 174 -13.79 -10.18 7.66
CA PHE A 174 -13.57 -8.78 7.32
C PHE A 174 -13.87 -8.43 5.87
N CYS A 175 -13.28 -9.18 4.93
CA CYS A 175 -13.46 -8.93 3.49
C CYS A 175 -14.92 -9.03 3.05
N ARG A 176 -15.70 -9.79 3.82
CA ARG A 176 -17.10 -10.07 3.55
C ARG A 176 -18.05 -9.01 4.12
N TYR A 177 -17.80 -8.52 5.33
CA TYR A 177 -18.77 -7.67 6.03
C TYR A 177 -18.28 -6.27 6.40
N LEU A 178 -16.96 -6.04 6.48
CA LEU A 178 -16.43 -4.78 7.04
C LEU A 178 -15.50 -4.03 6.09
N CYS A 179 -14.94 -4.68 5.07
CA CYS A 179 -13.92 -4.09 4.20
C CYS A 179 -14.49 -2.98 3.28
N PRO A 180 -14.15 -1.69 3.51
CA PRO A 180 -14.66 -0.59 2.70
C PRO A 180 -14.12 -0.64 1.26
N LEU A 181 -12.84 -1.01 1.08
CA LEU A 181 -12.26 -1.20 -0.25
C LEU A 181 -12.95 -2.35 -1.00
N GLY A 182 -13.33 -3.42 -0.29
CA GLY A 182 -14.11 -4.51 -0.84
C GLY A 182 -15.55 -4.11 -1.19
N ALA A 183 -16.07 -3.02 -0.65
CA ALA A 183 -17.33 -2.40 -1.04
C ALA A 183 -17.17 -1.67 -2.39
N VAL A 184 -16.13 -0.85 -2.51
CA VAL A 184 -15.77 -0.12 -3.74
C VAL A 184 -15.52 -1.11 -4.89
N PHE A 185 -14.62 -2.07 -4.72
CA PHE A 185 -14.32 -3.05 -5.77
C PHE A 185 -15.50 -3.95 -6.13
N SER A 186 -16.47 -4.14 -5.22
CA SER A 186 -17.70 -4.88 -5.54
C SER A 186 -18.63 -4.10 -6.47
N LEU A 187 -18.58 -2.77 -6.46
CA LEU A 187 -19.34 -1.96 -7.42
C LEU A 187 -18.81 -2.18 -8.85
N PHE A 188 -17.49 -2.08 -9.02
CA PHE A 188 -16.85 -2.22 -10.34
C PHE A 188 -16.81 -3.66 -10.84
N SER A 189 -16.72 -4.66 -9.96
CA SER A 189 -16.68 -6.07 -10.40
C SER A 189 -18.01 -6.60 -10.92
N LYS A 190 -19.14 -5.88 -10.76
CA LYS A 190 -20.43 -6.29 -11.36
C LYS A 190 -20.37 -6.34 -12.89
N ILE A 191 -19.61 -5.44 -13.50
CA ILE A 191 -19.39 -5.37 -14.95
C ILE A 191 -18.18 -6.18 -15.39
N SER A 192 -17.59 -7.01 -14.51
CA SER A 192 -16.31 -7.64 -14.84
C SER A 192 -16.41 -8.62 -16.00
N ILE A 193 -15.39 -8.65 -16.85
CA ILE A 193 -15.34 -9.57 -17.99
C ILE A 193 -15.08 -11.01 -17.51
N PHE A 194 -14.19 -11.16 -16.54
CA PHE A 194 -13.85 -12.45 -15.94
C PHE A 194 -14.98 -12.92 -15.01
N LYS A 195 -15.77 -13.90 -15.46
CA LYS A 195 -16.86 -14.51 -14.69
C LYS A 195 -16.67 -16.03 -14.58
N ILE A 196 -17.36 -16.65 -13.62
CA ILE A 196 -17.39 -18.11 -13.50
C ILE A 196 -18.71 -18.61 -14.06
N SER A 197 -18.65 -19.39 -15.13
CA SER A 197 -19.82 -20.07 -15.70
C SER A 197 -20.06 -21.38 -14.95
N LYS A 198 -21.34 -21.65 -14.66
CA LYS A 198 -21.79 -22.88 -13.98
C LYS A 198 -23.19 -23.27 -14.48
N PRO A 199 -23.31 -23.82 -15.71
CA PRO A 199 -24.59 -24.24 -16.28
C PRO A 199 -25.39 -25.13 -15.31
N ASN A 200 -26.67 -24.85 -15.09
CA ASN A 200 -27.44 -25.60 -14.08
C ASN A 200 -27.89 -26.99 -14.56
N ASP A 201 -27.96 -27.20 -15.87
CA ASP A 201 -28.32 -28.45 -16.55
C ASP A 201 -27.63 -29.69 -15.95
N LYS A 202 -26.33 -29.62 -15.66
CA LYS A 202 -25.54 -30.76 -15.17
C LYS A 202 -25.42 -30.80 -13.64
N CYS A 203 -25.98 -29.83 -12.91
CA CYS A 203 -25.80 -29.69 -11.46
C CYS A 203 -26.75 -30.56 -10.61
N GLY A 204 -28.03 -30.69 -11.01
CA GLY A 204 -29.06 -31.32 -10.19
C GLY A 204 -29.17 -30.69 -8.79
N LYS A 205 -29.39 -31.51 -7.74
CA LYS A 205 -29.50 -31.06 -6.33
C LYS A 205 -28.15 -30.74 -5.65
N CYS A 206 -27.05 -30.64 -6.41
CA CYS A 206 -25.70 -30.46 -5.85
C CYS A 206 -25.45 -29.04 -5.29
N ARG A 207 -24.99 -28.95 -4.04
CA ARG A 207 -24.64 -27.67 -3.36
C ARG A 207 -23.14 -27.50 -3.06
N VAL A 208 -22.28 -28.32 -3.65
CA VAL A 208 -20.83 -28.35 -3.30
C VAL A 208 -20.14 -27.00 -3.54
N CYS A 209 -20.48 -26.30 -4.64
CA CYS A 209 -19.92 -24.98 -4.93
C CYS A 209 -20.34 -23.92 -3.88
N THR A 210 -21.62 -23.88 -3.53
CA THR A 210 -22.17 -23.00 -2.48
C THR A 210 -21.50 -23.26 -1.13
N ASN A 211 -21.43 -24.53 -0.73
CA ASN A 211 -20.92 -24.96 0.58
C ASN A 211 -19.41 -24.75 0.77
N ASN A 212 -18.67 -24.48 -0.30
CA ASN A 212 -17.22 -24.27 -0.29
C ASN A 212 -16.81 -22.88 -0.78
N CYS A 213 -17.76 -21.98 -1.08
CA CYS A 213 -17.44 -20.63 -1.54
C CYS A 213 -16.80 -19.83 -0.39
N SER A 214 -15.57 -19.35 -0.57
CA SER A 214 -14.86 -18.54 0.44
C SER A 214 -15.56 -17.22 0.79
N MET A 215 -16.44 -16.72 -0.08
CA MET A 215 -17.25 -15.52 0.15
C MET A 215 -18.71 -15.85 0.52
N GLY A 216 -19.03 -17.13 0.76
CA GLY A 216 -20.38 -17.63 1.05
C GLY A 216 -21.44 -17.15 0.06
N LEU A 217 -21.17 -17.28 -1.24
CA LEU A 217 -22.14 -16.96 -2.27
C LEU A 217 -23.12 -18.12 -2.46
N LYS A 218 -24.40 -17.78 -2.64
CA LYS A 218 -25.43 -18.74 -3.04
C LYS A 218 -25.25 -19.09 -4.52
N LEU A 219 -24.57 -20.20 -4.78
CA LEU A 219 -24.30 -20.71 -6.13
C LEU A 219 -25.24 -21.86 -6.53
N TYR A 220 -26.26 -22.15 -5.71
CA TYR A 220 -27.24 -23.19 -6.00
C TYR A 220 -28.36 -22.61 -6.87
N GLY A 221 -28.72 -23.30 -7.96
CA GLY A 221 -29.75 -22.84 -8.89
C GLY A 221 -29.33 -21.70 -9.82
N THR A 222 -28.06 -21.28 -9.83
CA THR A 222 -27.55 -20.19 -10.68
C THR A 222 -26.73 -20.72 -11.85
N ASN A 223 -26.93 -20.17 -13.06
CA ASN A 223 -26.19 -20.55 -14.28
C ASN A 223 -24.78 -19.96 -14.39
N SER A 224 -24.51 -18.89 -13.66
CA SER A 224 -23.16 -18.34 -13.51
C SER A 224 -23.08 -17.51 -12.23
N VAL A 225 -21.86 -17.29 -11.78
CA VAL A 225 -21.57 -16.51 -10.58
C VAL A 225 -21.71 -15.04 -10.93
N HIS A 226 -22.89 -14.48 -10.63
CA HIS A 226 -23.19 -13.06 -10.84
C HIS A 226 -22.99 -12.26 -9.55
N GLY A 227 -22.73 -10.96 -9.72
CA GLY A 227 -22.62 -9.99 -8.63
C GLY A 227 -21.18 -9.62 -8.28
N GLY A 228 -21.03 -8.55 -7.52
CA GLY A 228 -19.73 -7.96 -7.21
C GLY A 228 -18.95 -8.67 -6.10
N GLU A 229 -19.51 -9.72 -5.51
CA GLU A 229 -18.96 -10.37 -4.32
C GLU A 229 -17.97 -11.50 -4.61
N CYS A 230 -17.94 -11.99 -5.85
CA CYS A 230 -16.98 -13.02 -6.25
C CYS A 230 -15.57 -12.46 -6.30
N ILE A 231 -14.66 -13.06 -5.55
CA ILE A 231 -13.22 -12.72 -5.54
C ILE A 231 -12.39 -13.55 -6.53
N ASN A 232 -13.05 -14.27 -7.45
CA ASN A 232 -12.41 -15.10 -8.48
C ASN A 232 -11.30 -16.03 -7.94
N CYS A 233 -11.53 -16.60 -6.75
CA CYS A 233 -10.59 -17.48 -6.08
C CYS A 233 -10.59 -18.93 -6.61
N LEU A 234 -11.51 -19.23 -7.54
CA LEU A 234 -11.68 -20.49 -8.27
C LEU A 234 -11.86 -21.78 -7.44
N LYS A 235 -12.09 -21.65 -6.13
CA LYS A 235 -12.34 -22.79 -5.23
C LYS A 235 -13.51 -23.65 -5.69
N CYS A 236 -14.57 -23.02 -6.23
CA CYS A 236 -15.75 -23.71 -6.77
C CYS A 236 -15.43 -24.58 -8.00
N ILE A 237 -14.47 -24.17 -8.84
CA ILE A 237 -14.07 -24.93 -10.04
C ILE A 237 -13.43 -26.26 -9.63
N GLU A 238 -12.57 -26.21 -8.62
CA GLU A 238 -11.76 -27.34 -8.21
C GLU A 238 -12.53 -28.37 -7.36
N VAL A 239 -13.49 -27.91 -6.55
CA VAL A 239 -14.35 -28.80 -5.75
C VAL A 239 -15.49 -29.41 -6.57
N CYS A 240 -15.76 -28.94 -7.79
CA CYS A 240 -16.86 -29.42 -8.61
C CYS A 240 -16.62 -30.89 -9.04
N PRO A 241 -17.41 -31.87 -8.56
CA PRO A 241 -17.20 -33.27 -8.90
C PRO A 241 -17.53 -33.57 -10.38
N ARG A 242 -18.39 -32.75 -10.98
CA ARG A 242 -18.90 -32.92 -12.36
C ARG A 242 -18.12 -32.11 -13.40
N LYS A 243 -17.07 -31.38 -13.01
CA LYS A 243 -16.30 -30.47 -13.89
C LYS A 243 -17.18 -29.48 -14.68
N ASN A 244 -18.33 -29.10 -14.10
CA ASN A 244 -19.36 -28.28 -14.77
C ASN A 244 -19.19 -26.78 -14.48
N THR A 245 -17.95 -26.36 -14.31
CA THR A 245 -17.59 -25.00 -13.85
C THR A 245 -16.35 -24.59 -14.61
N SER A 246 -16.39 -23.42 -15.24
CA SER A 246 -15.31 -22.89 -16.07
C SER A 246 -15.19 -21.38 -15.85
N VAL A 247 -14.02 -20.84 -16.20
CA VAL A 247 -13.88 -19.39 -16.36
C VAL A 247 -14.52 -19.01 -17.70
N ASN A 248 -15.30 -17.95 -17.69
CA ASN A 248 -15.94 -17.39 -18.88
C ASN A 248 -15.41 -15.96 -19.10
N ILE A 249 -14.94 -15.70 -20.31
CA ILE A 249 -14.41 -14.41 -20.75
C ILE A 249 -15.20 -14.05 -22.02
N ILE A 250 -16.02 -12.99 -21.95
CA ILE A 250 -16.83 -12.50 -23.10
C ILE A 250 -17.64 -13.63 -23.77
N GLY A 251 -18.29 -14.48 -22.98
CA GLY A 251 -19.13 -15.57 -23.50
C GLY A 251 -18.38 -16.86 -23.82
N GLU A 252 -17.05 -16.84 -23.95
CA GLU A 252 -16.25 -18.05 -24.21
C GLU A 252 -15.74 -18.71 -22.93
N ASN A 253 -15.77 -20.04 -22.89
CA ASN A 253 -15.23 -20.81 -21.78
C ASN A 253 -13.74 -21.06 -21.97
N VAL A 254 -12.93 -20.54 -21.04
CA VAL A 254 -11.47 -20.61 -21.08
C VAL A 254 -10.97 -21.57 -20.01
N ASP A 255 -9.83 -22.22 -20.29
CA ASP A 255 -9.15 -23.03 -19.27
C ASP A 255 -8.81 -22.18 -18.04
N SER A 256 -9.17 -22.69 -16.87
CA SER A 256 -9.06 -21.93 -15.62
C SER A 256 -7.62 -21.65 -15.21
N LYS A 257 -6.66 -22.51 -15.61
CA LYS A 257 -5.24 -22.29 -15.30
C LYS A 257 -4.66 -21.21 -16.20
N LEU A 258 -4.98 -21.25 -17.50
CA LEU A 258 -4.58 -20.22 -18.45
C LEU A 258 -5.11 -18.85 -18.04
N ALA A 259 -6.39 -18.78 -17.66
CA ALA A 259 -7.00 -17.54 -17.20
C ALA A 259 -6.33 -17.00 -15.92
N CYS A 260 -5.95 -17.87 -14.99
CA CYS A 260 -5.19 -17.47 -13.80
C CYS A 260 -3.78 -16.98 -14.13
N SER A 261 -3.04 -17.69 -14.99
CA SER A 261 -1.68 -17.30 -15.34
C SER A 261 -1.65 -15.94 -16.04
N ILE A 262 -2.60 -15.69 -16.95
CA ILE A 262 -2.73 -14.40 -17.62
C ILE A 262 -3.03 -13.29 -16.60
N ALA A 263 -4.03 -13.50 -15.71
CA ALA A 263 -4.36 -12.50 -14.68
C ALA A 263 -3.18 -12.23 -13.73
N LEU A 264 -2.40 -13.26 -13.40
CA LEU A 264 -1.23 -13.16 -12.54
C LEU A 264 -0.10 -12.37 -13.22
N THR A 265 0.23 -12.71 -14.47
CA THR A 265 1.26 -12.04 -15.25
C THR A 265 0.89 -10.59 -15.54
N LEU A 266 -0.38 -10.31 -15.87
CA LEU A 266 -0.85 -8.93 -16.08
C LEU A 266 -0.65 -8.10 -14.81
N PHE A 267 -1.09 -8.59 -13.65
CA PHE A 267 -0.96 -7.83 -12.41
C PHE A 267 0.51 -7.59 -12.03
N ILE A 268 1.34 -8.63 -12.05
CA ILE A 268 2.76 -8.52 -11.71
C ILE A 268 3.49 -7.61 -12.71
N GLY A 269 3.19 -7.77 -14.01
CA GLY A 269 3.77 -6.95 -15.08
C GLY A 269 3.40 -5.48 -14.91
N THR A 270 2.14 -5.16 -14.66
CA THR A 270 1.68 -3.78 -14.42
C THR A 270 2.33 -3.20 -13.17
N TYR A 271 2.35 -3.93 -12.06
CA TYR A 271 3.00 -3.46 -10.82
C TYR A 271 4.51 -3.24 -11.02
N GLY A 272 5.19 -4.16 -11.69
CA GLY A 272 6.61 -4.03 -12.02
C GLY A 272 6.90 -2.82 -12.91
N LEU A 273 6.04 -2.56 -13.90
CA LEU A 273 6.16 -1.41 -14.79
C LEU A 273 5.95 -0.08 -14.06
N VAL A 274 4.94 0.00 -13.17
CA VAL A 274 4.68 1.19 -12.36
C VAL A 274 5.87 1.48 -11.44
N ASN A 275 6.38 0.47 -10.75
CA ASN A 275 7.52 0.66 -9.85
C ASN A 275 8.80 1.03 -10.63
N LEU A 276 9.05 0.40 -11.77
CA LEU A 276 10.15 0.77 -12.65
C LEU A 276 10.01 2.21 -13.14
N GLY A 277 8.82 2.61 -13.58
CA GLY A 277 8.49 3.97 -13.97
C GLY A 277 8.75 4.97 -12.84
N ASN A 278 8.31 4.68 -11.61
CA ASN A 278 8.57 5.50 -10.44
C ASN A 278 10.07 5.63 -10.14
N THR A 279 10.84 4.54 -10.24
CA THR A 279 12.31 4.62 -10.07
C THR A 279 13.00 5.40 -11.18
N MET A 280 12.52 5.32 -12.42
CA MET A 280 13.07 6.11 -13.54
C MET A 280 12.71 7.58 -13.43
N LEU A 281 11.46 7.92 -13.08
CA LEU A 281 11.01 9.29 -12.81
C LEU A 281 11.77 9.91 -11.65
N SER A 282 12.04 9.13 -10.59
CA SER A 282 12.86 9.59 -9.46
C SER A 282 14.30 9.88 -9.90
N ARG A 283 14.89 9.03 -10.75
CA ARG A 283 16.21 9.26 -11.37
C ARG A 283 16.22 10.45 -12.34
N GLN A 284 15.14 10.67 -13.09
CA GLN A 284 15.00 11.84 -13.98
C GLN A 284 14.81 13.13 -13.19
N ASN A 285 14.05 13.12 -12.09
CA ASN A 285 13.95 14.27 -11.18
C ASN A 285 15.29 14.56 -10.48
N ALA A 286 16.04 13.53 -10.10
CA ALA A 286 17.43 13.70 -9.64
C ALA A 286 18.36 14.24 -10.76
N SER A 287 18.10 13.89 -12.03
CA SER A 287 18.87 14.37 -13.19
C SER A 287 18.44 15.75 -13.70
N SER A 288 17.20 16.18 -13.45
CA SER A 288 16.69 17.51 -13.81
C SER A 288 17.08 18.57 -12.77
N ILE A 289 17.29 18.17 -11.51
CA ILE A 289 17.95 19.03 -10.50
C ILE A 289 19.43 19.25 -10.89
N ASN A 290 20.12 18.24 -11.42
CA ASN A 290 21.50 18.38 -11.89
C ASN A 290 21.66 19.17 -13.20
N ASN A 291 20.62 19.28 -14.03
CA ASN A 291 20.66 20.02 -15.30
C ASN A 291 19.99 21.40 -15.25
N THR A 292 19.34 21.78 -14.15
CA THR A 292 18.79 23.14 -13.97
C THR A 292 19.79 24.08 -13.27
N ALA A 293 20.90 23.54 -12.74
CA ALA A 293 21.98 24.33 -12.14
C ALA A 293 23.01 24.90 -13.13
N THR A 294 22.89 24.65 -14.44
CA THR A 294 23.94 25.00 -15.43
C THR A 294 23.47 25.82 -16.62
N THR A 295 22.22 26.31 -16.64
CA THR A 295 21.71 27.15 -17.75
C THR A 295 21.00 28.40 -17.25
N GLN A 296 21.67 29.17 -16.38
CA GLN A 296 21.37 30.58 -16.16
C GLN A 296 22.65 31.40 -15.98
N THR A 297 23.55 31.35 -16.96
CA THR A 297 24.59 32.37 -17.12
C THR A 297 24.84 32.59 -18.62
N MET A 298 24.63 33.84 -19.07
CA MET A 298 24.90 34.42 -20.42
C MET A 298 23.87 34.00 -21.49
N VAL A 299 23.07 34.84 -22.17
CA VAL A 299 23.18 36.22 -22.70
C VAL A 299 21.71 36.71 -22.91
N GLN A 300 21.21 37.76 -22.24
CA GLN A 300 21.32 39.22 -22.45
C GLN A 300 20.29 39.85 -23.42
N GLU A 301 19.47 40.74 -22.82
CA GLU A 301 18.83 41.99 -23.29
C GLU A 301 18.03 42.06 -24.60
N SER A 302 16.81 42.62 -24.49
CA SER A 302 16.58 44.03 -24.88
C SER A 302 15.25 44.62 -24.39
N ALA A 303 15.36 45.92 -24.07
CA ALA A 303 14.37 47.01 -23.92
C ALA A 303 13.65 47.18 -22.56
N SER A 304 14.15 48.04 -21.65
CA SER A 304 13.96 49.52 -21.52
C SER A 304 12.54 49.93 -21.06
N ASN A 305 12.31 50.89 -20.15
CA ASN A 305 13.16 51.77 -19.36
C ASN A 305 12.24 52.50 -18.34
N ASN A 306 12.72 52.79 -17.12
CA ASN A 306 12.68 54.12 -16.47
C ASN A 306 12.88 54.07 -14.94
N ASN A 307 14.09 54.46 -14.51
CA ASN A 307 14.49 55.34 -13.40
C ASN A 307 13.47 55.60 -12.27
N THR A 308 13.80 55.54 -10.98
CA THR A 308 14.85 56.35 -10.31
C THR A 308 15.18 55.81 -8.90
N SER A 309 16.45 55.95 -8.53
CA SER A 309 17.14 55.63 -7.27
C SER A 309 16.46 56.10 -5.97
N THR A 310 16.66 55.38 -4.86
CA THR A 310 17.46 55.85 -3.70
C THR A 310 17.81 54.66 -2.79
N SER A 311 19.07 54.65 -2.38
CA SER A 311 19.83 53.74 -1.54
C SER A 311 19.16 53.31 -0.23
N SER A 312 19.31 52.04 0.13
CA SER A 312 19.63 51.58 1.50
C SER A 312 20.06 50.12 1.47
N SER A 313 21.33 49.90 1.79
CA SER A 313 21.96 48.60 2.03
C SER A 313 21.18 47.79 3.06
N ASN A 314 20.91 46.51 2.80
CA ASN A 314 20.77 45.49 3.85
C ASN A 314 20.97 44.09 3.28
N THR A 315 22.07 43.48 3.69
CA THR A 315 22.42 42.07 3.53
C THR A 315 21.45 41.22 4.34
N VAL A 316 20.81 40.22 3.73
CA VAL A 316 19.99 39.22 4.46
C VAL A 316 20.81 37.93 4.61
N GLN A 317 21.49 37.77 5.75
CA GLN A 317 21.79 36.47 6.38
C GLN A 317 20.45 35.83 6.80
N GLY A 318 20.17 34.53 6.83
CA GLY A 318 20.95 33.30 6.97
C GLY A 318 20.21 32.46 8.03
N LYS A 319 19.51 31.37 7.66
CA LYS A 319 18.55 30.64 8.52
C LYS A 319 19.13 30.00 9.80
N TYR A 320 20.45 29.92 9.91
CA TYR A 320 21.15 29.22 10.99
C TYR A 320 22.30 30.06 11.56
N LYS A 321 22.50 29.96 12.87
CA LYS A 321 23.65 30.55 13.57
C LYS A 321 24.91 29.78 13.23
N ASP A 322 25.97 30.52 12.96
CA ASP A 322 27.31 29.96 12.79
C ASP A 322 27.76 29.21 14.05
N GLY A 323 28.50 28.12 13.85
CA GLY A 323 28.96 27.25 14.92
C GLY A 323 29.03 25.78 14.51
N THR A 324 29.51 24.95 15.42
CA THR A 324 29.55 23.50 15.25
C THR A 324 28.53 22.86 16.20
N TYR A 325 27.58 22.12 15.63
CA TYR A 325 26.47 21.51 16.35
C TYR A 325 26.54 19.99 16.19
N THR A 326 26.27 19.26 17.27
CA THR A 326 26.23 17.80 17.23
C THR A 326 24.80 17.33 17.39
N GLY A 327 24.37 16.47 16.47
CA GLY A 327 23.05 15.87 16.48
C GLY A 327 23.12 14.36 16.46
N THR A 328 22.01 13.73 16.85
CA THR A 328 21.89 12.28 16.94
C THR A 328 20.68 11.78 16.17
N GLY A 329 20.82 10.65 15.50
CA GLY A 329 19.74 9.99 14.75
C GLY A 329 19.81 8.48 14.92
N THR A 330 18.71 7.80 14.56
CA THR A 330 18.54 6.36 14.77
C THR A 330 18.63 5.63 13.44
N GLY A 331 19.64 4.76 13.33
CA GLY A 331 19.94 3.94 12.16
C GLY A 331 19.31 2.54 12.19
N PHE A 332 20.03 1.57 11.63
CA PHE A 332 19.53 0.20 11.46
C PHE A 332 19.40 -0.52 12.81
N ARG A 333 18.26 -1.20 13.04
CA ARG A 333 17.93 -1.94 14.28
C ARG A 333 18.05 -1.11 15.57
N GLY A 334 17.88 0.21 15.48
CA GLY A 334 17.93 1.09 16.65
C GLY A 334 19.33 1.58 17.02
N GLY A 335 20.35 1.33 16.18
CA GLY A 335 21.70 1.86 16.40
C GLY A 335 21.71 3.40 16.39
N THR A 336 22.50 3.99 17.28
CA THR A 336 22.64 5.44 17.39
C THR A 336 23.78 5.95 16.52
N THR A 337 23.50 6.96 15.70
CA THR A 337 24.48 7.67 14.86
C THR A 337 24.60 9.11 15.33
N LYS A 338 25.83 9.57 15.60
CA LYS A 338 26.14 10.95 15.99
C LYS A 338 26.91 11.65 14.87
N VAL A 339 26.45 12.83 14.49
CA VAL A 339 27.03 13.64 13.40
C VAL A 339 27.29 15.05 13.90
N SER A 340 28.47 15.58 13.58
CA SER A 340 28.87 16.97 13.80
C SER A 340 28.64 17.78 12.53
N VAL A 341 28.00 18.94 12.63
CA VAL A 341 27.67 19.83 11.53
C VAL A 341 28.27 21.20 11.80
N THR A 342 29.10 21.71 10.89
CA THR A 342 29.70 23.05 10.98
C THR A 342 28.99 24.02 10.04
N ILE A 343 28.61 25.17 10.59
CA ILE A 343 27.91 26.24 9.88
C ILE A 343 28.78 27.50 9.90
N LYS A 344 29.00 28.10 8.73
CA LYS A 344 29.66 29.40 8.55
C LYS A 344 28.88 30.26 7.58
N ASN A 345 28.72 31.54 7.90
CA ASN A 345 27.90 32.50 7.16
C ASN A 345 26.47 31.98 6.89
N GLY A 346 25.87 31.28 7.85
CA GLY A 346 24.53 30.70 7.76
C GLY A 346 24.39 29.51 6.79
N LYS A 347 25.52 28.92 6.34
CA LYS A 347 25.57 27.77 5.43
C LYS A 347 26.31 26.59 6.06
N ILE A 348 25.86 25.38 5.76
CA ILE A 348 26.50 24.12 6.13
C ILE A 348 27.82 24.01 5.35
N THR A 349 28.95 24.01 6.04
CA THR A 349 30.28 23.89 5.41
C THR A 349 30.92 22.53 5.60
N ASP A 350 30.50 21.79 6.63
CA ASP A 350 31.08 20.48 6.93
C ASP A 350 30.08 19.60 7.70
N THR A 351 30.13 18.30 7.46
CA THR A 351 29.35 17.28 8.19
C THR A 351 30.19 16.03 8.38
N GLN A 352 30.47 15.65 9.62
CA GLN A 352 31.32 14.50 9.94
C GLN A 352 30.64 13.54 10.90
N THR A 353 30.77 12.24 10.66
CA THR A 353 30.33 11.21 11.61
C THR A 353 31.26 11.22 12.83
N VAL A 354 30.71 11.41 14.02
CA VAL A 354 31.46 11.33 15.29
C VAL A 354 31.49 9.90 15.81
N SER A 355 30.36 9.19 15.72
CA SER A 355 30.25 7.79 16.12
C SER A 355 29.02 7.15 15.49
N THR A 356 29.07 5.85 15.21
CA THR A 356 27.92 5.09 14.71
C THR A 356 27.88 3.69 15.32
N GLU A 357 26.69 3.22 15.66
CA GLU A 357 26.42 1.83 16.09
C GLU A 357 25.96 0.95 14.92
N ASP A 358 25.89 1.50 13.69
CA ASP A 358 25.51 0.74 12.51
C ASP A 358 26.64 -0.18 12.03
N THR A 359 26.27 -1.20 11.25
CA THR A 359 27.23 -2.15 10.68
C THR A 359 28.18 -1.44 9.69
N PRO A 360 29.52 -1.46 9.92
CA PRO A 360 30.47 -0.64 9.16
C PRO A 360 30.40 -0.83 7.63
N ARG A 361 30.18 -2.08 7.18
CA ARG A 361 30.10 -2.43 5.75
C ARG A 361 29.00 -1.68 5.00
N PHE A 362 27.88 -1.37 5.65
CA PHE A 362 26.76 -0.66 5.04
C PHE A 362 26.85 0.85 5.27
N TYR A 363 27.48 1.26 6.38
CA TYR A 363 27.61 2.67 6.76
C TYR A 363 28.69 3.41 5.95
N GLN A 364 29.75 2.72 5.48
CA GLN A 364 30.80 3.33 4.65
C GLN A 364 30.26 4.08 3.43
N ASN A 365 29.25 3.52 2.76
CA ASN A 365 28.64 4.16 1.59
C ASN A 365 27.83 5.41 1.97
N VAL A 366 27.31 5.46 3.19
CA VAL A 366 26.59 6.63 3.71
C VAL A 366 27.57 7.76 4.00
N GLU A 367 28.68 7.43 4.66
CA GLU A 367 29.74 8.36 5.03
C GLU A 367 30.47 8.95 3.81
N SER A 368 30.59 8.19 2.71
CA SER A 368 31.24 8.68 1.49
C SER A 368 30.36 9.59 0.62
N THR A 369 29.03 9.57 0.80
CA THR A 369 28.09 10.13 -0.19
C THR A 369 27.21 11.23 0.38
N LEU A 370 26.62 11.02 1.55
CA LEU A 370 25.67 11.98 2.12
C LEU A 370 26.30 13.32 2.57
N PRO A 371 27.51 13.36 3.14
CA PRO A 371 28.14 14.64 3.51
C PRO A 371 28.22 15.64 2.35
N SER A 372 28.72 15.19 1.20
CA SER A 372 28.85 16.03 0.01
C SER A 372 27.50 16.50 -0.54
N GLU A 373 26.48 15.64 -0.47
CA GLU A 373 25.14 15.96 -0.99
C GLU A 373 24.40 16.96 -0.09
N ILE A 374 24.55 16.85 1.23
CA ILE A 374 23.98 17.79 2.19
C ILE A 374 24.66 19.15 2.09
N ILE A 375 25.99 19.19 1.92
CA ILE A 375 26.73 20.44 1.74
C ILE A 375 26.35 21.11 0.40
N SER A 376 26.14 20.35 -0.68
CA SER A 376 25.77 20.94 -1.97
C SER A 376 24.33 21.44 -1.99
N THR A 377 23.39 20.68 -1.42
CA THR A 377 21.96 21.02 -1.41
C THR A 377 21.54 21.95 -0.27
N GLN A 378 22.40 22.11 0.75
CA GLN A 378 22.10 22.84 1.98
C GLN A 378 20.81 22.33 2.67
N SER A 379 20.52 21.04 2.51
CA SER A 379 19.28 20.41 2.94
C SER A 379 19.53 19.00 3.47
N THR A 380 18.69 18.54 4.39
CA THR A 380 18.65 17.16 4.90
C THR A 380 17.76 16.25 4.08
N SER A 381 17.00 16.81 3.13
CA SER A 381 16.14 16.09 2.20
C SER A 381 16.94 15.55 1.00
N VAL A 382 17.94 14.72 1.28
CA VAL A 382 18.82 14.05 0.31
C VAL A 382 18.42 12.58 0.13
N ASP A 383 18.78 11.99 -1.01
CA ASP A 383 18.37 10.62 -1.34
C ASP A 383 19.09 9.59 -0.46
N ALA A 384 18.36 8.55 -0.04
CA ALA A 384 18.96 7.46 0.74
C ALA A 384 19.89 6.59 -0.13
N VAL A 385 21.04 6.21 0.42
CA VAL A 385 22.00 5.34 -0.27
C VAL A 385 21.43 3.94 -0.45
N SER A 386 21.47 3.43 -1.69
CA SER A 386 20.98 2.11 -2.04
C SER A 386 21.67 1.01 -1.21
N GLY A 387 20.87 0.16 -0.56
CA GLY A 387 21.36 -0.90 0.33
C GLY A 387 21.69 -0.42 1.76
N ALA A 388 21.60 0.87 2.06
CA ALA A 388 21.86 1.47 3.37
C ALA A 388 20.75 2.43 3.80
N THR A 389 19.49 2.12 3.48
CA THR A 389 18.33 3.03 3.67
C THR A 389 18.14 3.47 5.13
N TYR A 390 18.22 2.53 6.09
CA TYR A 390 18.07 2.86 7.51
C TYR A 390 19.24 3.66 8.06
N SER A 391 20.47 3.32 7.64
CA SER A 391 21.68 4.07 8.00
C SER A 391 21.69 5.48 7.43
N SER A 392 21.21 5.64 6.18
CA SER A 392 21.05 6.94 5.54
C SER A 392 20.06 7.81 6.30
N LYS A 393 18.93 7.22 6.74
CA LYS A 393 17.95 7.92 7.58
C LYS A 393 18.54 8.31 8.94
N GLY A 394 19.29 7.42 9.58
CA GLY A 394 19.96 7.73 10.85
C GLY A 394 20.94 8.91 10.72
N PHE A 395 21.67 8.99 9.60
CA PHE A 395 22.56 10.11 9.32
C PHE A 395 21.81 11.42 9.04
N THR A 396 20.79 11.42 8.17
CA THR A 396 20.01 12.63 7.85
C THR A 396 19.21 13.14 9.05
N ASP A 397 18.65 12.26 9.87
CA ASP A 397 17.98 12.61 11.12
C ASP A 397 18.97 13.23 12.13
N ALA A 398 20.21 12.72 12.20
CA ALA A 398 21.26 13.30 13.05
C ALA A 398 21.65 14.72 12.60
N VAL A 399 21.80 14.93 11.29
CA VAL A 399 22.08 16.27 10.72
C VAL A 399 20.90 17.21 10.98
N GLN A 400 19.66 16.76 10.76
CA GLN A 400 18.47 17.59 11.04
C GLN A 400 18.38 17.98 12.51
N ASN A 401 18.72 17.04 13.42
CA ASN A 401 18.76 17.31 14.85
C ASN A 401 19.81 18.39 15.19
N ALA A 402 20.99 18.36 14.56
CA ALA A 402 22.02 19.38 14.72
C ALA A 402 21.56 20.74 14.17
N LEU A 403 20.95 20.76 12.97
CA LEU A 403 20.44 22.00 12.36
C LEU A 403 19.32 22.65 13.18
N ASN A 404 18.44 21.87 13.80
CA ASN A 404 17.40 22.39 14.69
C ASN A 404 17.98 23.14 15.90
N GLN A 405 19.17 22.78 16.36
CA GLN A 405 19.87 23.49 17.44
C GLN A 405 20.47 24.82 16.97
N ALA A 406 20.73 24.94 15.66
CA ALA A 406 21.33 26.12 15.05
C ALA A 406 20.31 27.17 14.57
N VAL A 407 19.00 26.88 14.62
CA VAL A 407 17.97 27.84 14.16
C VAL A 407 17.92 29.07 15.07
N GLU A 408 17.93 30.26 14.47
CA GLU A 408 17.65 31.51 15.18
C GLU A 408 16.20 31.52 15.67
N LYS A 409 16.00 31.68 16.98
CA LYS A 409 14.66 31.88 17.58
C LYS A 409 14.30 33.36 17.61
#